data_AF-X1MPF3-F1
#
_entry.id   AF-X1MPF3-F1
#
_cell.length_a   1.000
_cell.length_b   1.000
_cell.length_c   1.000
_cell.angle_alpha   90.00
_cell.angle_beta   90.00
_cell.angle_gamma   90.00
#
_symmetry.space_group_name_H-M   'P 1'
#
loop_
_entity.id
_entity.type
_entity.pdbx_description
1 polymer ?
#
loop_
_entity_poly.entity_id
_entity_poly.type
_entity_poly.pdbx_seq_one_letter_code
_entity_poly.pdbx_strand_id
1 'polypeptide(L)'
;FADLPYLAASIGIALPELPKIKQWIWDLTLEQIVTKCCTDAQATYALYQHYKDEVDAEYLAVEMKLIPILITMSGKGIKVDQPLRAIIEAELADELKVYEDLAEEQGFNPGSPKQVAFMLAKDGVFLPMTKKRKSLRTDEATLRKITHPIAVLALTYRHSKKLYSTYIRPLTGENRCHTNFHMDAITGRVSSARHNLQNIPKGRMRSIFLPDNSPFTDLDFSQIELRTLAYIAQDDAMQAIFDSEGRYSSG
;
A
#
# COMPACT_ATOMS: atom_id res chain seq x y z
N PHE A 1 -5.27 -17.45 -3.12
CA PHE A 1 -5.26 -18.92 -3.27
C PHE A 1 -6.64 -19.51 -3.60
N ALA A 2 -7.76 -18.80 -3.40
CA ALA A 2 -9.09 -19.32 -3.77
C ALA A 2 -9.29 -19.47 -5.30
N ASP A 3 -8.45 -18.83 -6.12
CA ASP A 3 -8.65 -18.75 -7.56
C ASP A 3 -7.84 -19.78 -8.37
N LEU A 4 -6.93 -20.56 -7.75
CA LEU A 4 -6.07 -21.52 -8.46
C LEU A 4 -6.86 -22.56 -9.27
N PRO A 5 -7.88 -23.24 -8.70
CA PRO A 5 -8.72 -24.15 -9.47
C PRO A 5 -9.51 -23.44 -10.58
N TYR A 6 -9.94 -22.19 -10.34
CA TYR A 6 -10.65 -21.39 -11.34
C TYR A 6 -9.74 -20.99 -12.51
N LEU A 7 -8.50 -20.58 -12.21
CA LEU A 7 -7.48 -20.24 -13.21
C LEU A 7 -7.12 -21.47 -14.06
N ALA A 8 -6.92 -22.62 -13.43
CA ALA A 8 -6.67 -23.87 -14.14
C ALA A 8 -7.87 -24.27 -15.03
N ALA A 9 -9.10 -24.15 -14.52
CA ALA A 9 -10.31 -24.37 -15.32
C ALA A 9 -10.42 -23.40 -16.51
N SER A 10 -9.98 -22.15 -16.37
CA SER A 10 -10.01 -21.15 -17.44
C SER A 10 -9.11 -21.49 -18.64
N ILE A 11 -8.10 -22.33 -18.43
CA ILE A 11 -7.21 -22.85 -19.48
C ILE A 11 -7.53 -24.30 -19.86
N GLY A 12 -8.74 -24.78 -19.53
CA GLY A 12 -9.24 -26.09 -19.93
C GLY A 12 -8.77 -27.27 -19.07
N ILE A 13 -8.18 -27.02 -17.89
CA ILE A 13 -7.72 -28.07 -16.98
C ILE A 13 -8.86 -28.41 -16.00
N ALA A 14 -9.42 -29.60 -16.14
CA ALA A 14 -10.46 -30.09 -15.24
C ALA A 14 -9.85 -30.51 -13.89
N LEU A 15 -10.28 -29.83 -12.82
CA LEU A 15 -9.91 -30.14 -11.45
C LEU A 15 -11.16 -30.44 -10.63
N PRO A 16 -11.03 -31.23 -9.53
CA PRO A 16 -12.15 -31.45 -8.62
C PRO A 16 -12.70 -30.12 -8.09
N GLU A 17 -14.01 -29.92 -8.15
CA GLU A 17 -14.63 -28.76 -7.49
C GLU A 17 -14.38 -28.87 -5.98
N LEU A 18 -13.68 -27.87 -5.44
CA LEU A 18 -13.54 -27.76 -4.00
C LEU A 18 -14.82 -27.15 -3.42
N PRO A 19 -15.29 -27.66 -2.26
CA PRO A 19 -16.33 -26.95 -1.52
C PRO A 19 -15.87 -25.52 -1.27
N LYS A 20 -16.78 -24.55 -1.40
CA LYS A 20 -16.50 -23.15 -1.07
C LYS A 20 -16.25 -23.05 0.44
N ILE A 21 -14.99 -23.24 0.81
CA ILE A 21 -14.55 -23.17 2.20
C ILE A 21 -14.50 -21.70 2.60
N LYS A 22 -15.52 -21.25 3.31
CA LYS A 22 -15.55 -19.93 3.98
C LYS A 22 -14.95 -19.98 5.40
N GLN A 23 -14.50 -21.16 5.83
CA GLN A 23 -13.98 -21.44 7.17
C GLN A 23 -12.46 -21.55 7.14
N TRP A 24 -11.81 -21.51 8.30
CA TRP A 24 -10.36 -21.70 8.36
C TRP A 24 -10.01 -23.14 8.02
N ILE A 25 -8.79 -23.39 7.52
CA ILE A 25 -8.34 -24.75 7.17
C ILE A 25 -8.44 -25.73 8.36
N TRP A 26 -8.37 -25.20 9.58
CA TRP A 26 -8.48 -25.93 10.85
C TRP A 26 -9.91 -26.39 11.17
N ASP A 27 -10.91 -25.82 10.51
CA ASP A 27 -12.33 -26.15 10.69
C ASP A 27 -12.80 -27.27 9.73
N LEU A 28 -11.90 -27.79 8.90
CA LEU A 28 -12.20 -28.77 7.86
C LEU A 28 -11.98 -30.21 8.33
N THR A 29 -12.73 -31.14 7.73
CA THR A 29 -12.44 -32.57 7.90
C THR A 29 -11.12 -32.93 7.23
N LEU A 30 -10.47 -33.99 7.70
CA LEU A 30 -9.23 -34.49 7.09
C LEU A 30 -9.39 -34.76 5.60
N GLU A 31 -10.52 -35.34 5.18
CA GLU A 31 -10.85 -35.61 3.78
C GLU A 31 -10.91 -34.33 2.93
N GLN A 32 -11.50 -33.27 3.47
CA GLN A 32 -11.56 -31.96 2.80
C GLN A 32 -10.16 -31.33 2.68
N ILE A 33 -9.33 -31.44 3.72
CA ILE A 33 -7.95 -30.94 3.70
C ILE A 33 -7.12 -31.69 2.64
N VAL A 34 -7.19 -33.02 2.63
CA VAL A 34 -6.48 -33.86 1.65
C VAL A 34 -6.90 -33.50 0.23
N THR A 35 -8.21 -33.43 -0.02
CA THR A 35 -8.75 -33.07 -1.34
C THR A 35 -8.26 -31.69 -1.78
N LYS A 36 -8.31 -30.70 -0.89
CA LYS A 36 -7.82 -29.34 -1.16
C LYS A 36 -6.33 -29.32 -1.52
N CYS A 37 -5.48 -29.94 -0.71
CA CYS A 37 -4.05 -29.96 -0.92
C CYS A 37 -3.65 -30.67 -2.22
N CYS A 38 -4.29 -31.81 -2.52
CA CYS A 38 -4.07 -32.52 -3.78
C CYS A 38 -4.49 -31.68 -4.99
N THR A 39 -5.68 -31.06 -4.93
CA THR A 39 -6.17 -30.19 -6.01
C THR A 39 -5.26 -28.99 -6.23
N ASP A 40 -4.82 -28.31 -5.16
CA ASP A 40 -3.91 -27.15 -5.28
C ASP A 40 -2.57 -27.57 -5.92
N ALA A 41 -1.99 -28.71 -5.52
CA ALA A 41 -0.74 -29.21 -6.08
C ALA A 41 -0.88 -29.59 -7.57
N GLN A 42 -1.96 -30.29 -7.92
CA GLN A 42 -2.28 -30.64 -9.31
C GLN A 42 -2.51 -29.39 -10.17
N ALA A 43 -3.31 -28.43 -9.68
CA ALA A 43 -3.59 -27.17 -10.36
C ALA A 43 -2.30 -26.39 -10.63
N THR A 44 -1.46 -26.24 -9.60
CA THR A 44 -0.21 -25.48 -9.68
C THR A 44 0.74 -26.09 -10.69
N TYR A 45 0.92 -27.41 -10.66
CA TYR A 45 1.79 -28.10 -11.61
C TYR A 45 1.26 -28.00 -13.05
N ALA A 46 -0.05 -28.14 -13.23
CA ALA A 46 -0.65 -28.07 -14.56
C ALA A 46 -0.59 -26.65 -15.15
N LEU A 47 -0.80 -25.61 -14.33
CA LEU A 47 -0.57 -24.21 -14.70
C LEU A 47 0.91 -23.96 -15.05
N TYR A 48 1.85 -24.48 -14.25
CA TYR A 48 3.28 -24.38 -14.55
C TYR A 48 3.60 -25.01 -15.91
N GLN A 49 3.12 -26.22 -16.19
CA GLN A 49 3.37 -26.89 -17.47
C GLN A 49 2.78 -26.15 -18.67
N HIS A 50 1.66 -25.45 -18.47
CA HIS A 50 1.03 -24.63 -19.52
C HIS A 50 1.83 -23.35 -19.81
N TYR A 51 2.26 -22.64 -18.77
CA TYR A 51 2.89 -21.31 -18.94
C TYR A 51 4.42 -21.33 -19.00
N LYS A 52 5.11 -22.43 -18.66
CA LYS A 52 6.58 -22.49 -18.56
C LYS A 52 7.31 -22.04 -19.83
N ASP A 53 6.70 -22.24 -21.01
CA ASP A 53 7.31 -21.91 -22.30
C ASP A 53 6.94 -20.48 -22.75
N GLU A 54 5.95 -19.84 -22.10
CA GLU A 54 5.54 -18.45 -22.33
C GLU A 54 6.23 -17.46 -21.36
N VAL A 55 6.78 -17.98 -20.26
CA VAL A 55 7.44 -17.19 -19.22
C VAL A 55 8.94 -17.12 -19.49
N ASP A 56 9.49 -15.92 -19.44
CA ASP A 56 10.94 -15.70 -19.47
C ASP A 56 11.60 -16.37 -18.25
N ALA A 57 12.46 -17.35 -18.50
CA ALA A 57 13.11 -18.15 -17.46
C ALA A 57 14.12 -17.35 -16.63
N GLU A 58 14.79 -16.35 -17.21
CA GLU A 58 15.72 -15.49 -16.48
C GLU A 58 14.95 -14.56 -15.55
N TYR A 59 13.87 -13.97 -16.04
CA TYR A 59 12.98 -13.14 -15.23
C TYR A 59 12.38 -13.95 -14.06
N LEU A 60 11.83 -15.14 -14.34
CA LEU A 60 11.30 -16.01 -13.31
C LEU A 60 12.35 -16.39 -12.27
N ALA A 61 13.59 -16.66 -12.68
CA ALA A 61 14.68 -16.99 -11.77
C ALA A 61 15.03 -15.81 -10.83
N VAL A 62 14.92 -14.56 -11.29
CA VAL A 62 15.09 -13.38 -10.45
C VAL A 62 13.94 -13.25 -9.44
N GLU A 63 12.69 -13.36 -9.89
CA GLU A 63 11.51 -13.29 -9.02
C GLU A 63 11.52 -14.38 -7.94
N MET A 64 11.91 -15.62 -8.30
CA MET A 64 12.01 -16.73 -7.36
C MET A 64 13.05 -16.50 -6.25
N LYS A 65 14.13 -15.76 -6.53
CA LYS A 65 15.14 -15.38 -5.51
C LYS A 65 14.61 -14.32 -4.54
N LEU A 66 13.65 -13.51 -4.96
CA LEU A 66 13.06 -12.44 -4.14
C LEU A 66 12.08 -12.98 -3.10
N ILE A 67 11.33 -14.03 -3.42
CA ILE A 67 10.32 -14.66 -2.53
C ILE A 67 10.86 -14.93 -1.10
N PRO A 68 11.96 -15.70 -0.91
CA PRO A 68 12.44 -16.00 0.45
C PRO A 68 12.90 -14.75 1.21
N ILE A 69 13.39 -13.73 0.51
CA ILE A 69 13.78 -12.44 1.12
C ILE A 69 12.53 -11.73 1.65
N LEU A 70 11.48 -11.61 0.85
CA LEU A 70 10.23 -10.96 1.26
C LEU A 70 9.53 -11.70 2.39
N ILE A 71 9.54 -13.04 2.38
CA ILE A 71 9.02 -13.86 3.48
C ILE A 71 9.80 -13.58 4.76
N THR A 72 11.14 -13.55 4.68
CA THR A 72 12.01 -13.26 5.83
C THR A 72 11.75 -11.86 6.37
N MET A 73 11.63 -10.85 5.50
CA MET A 73 11.32 -9.48 5.89
C MET A 73 9.94 -9.36 6.55
N SER A 74 8.92 -10.02 5.99
CA SER A 74 7.55 -10.04 6.53
C SER A 74 7.52 -10.68 7.93
N GLY A 75 8.18 -11.83 8.07
CA GLY A 75 8.28 -12.57 9.33
C GLY A 75 9.10 -11.84 10.39
N LYS A 76 10.17 -11.15 9.99
CA LYS A 76 10.98 -10.35 10.91
C LYS A 76 10.21 -9.15 11.43
N GLY A 77 9.54 -8.39 10.57
CA GLY A 77 8.88 -7.13 10.95
C GLY A 77 9.84 -6.08 11.53
N ILE A 78 9.30 -4.93 11.95
CA ILE A 78 10.09 -3.82 12.51
C ILE A 78 9.62 -3.54 13.94
N LYS A 79 10.54 -3.43 14.90
CA LYS A 79 10.21 -3.15 16.30
C LYS A 79 9.48 -1.81 16.44
N VAL A 80 8.45 -1.77 17.29
CA VAL A 80 7.66 -0.56 17.54
C VAL A 80 7.93 -0.02 18.94
N ASP A 81 8.25 1.27 19.03
CA ASP A 81 8.27 2.05 20.26
C ASP A 81 6.83 2.33 20.71
N GLN A 82 6.32 1.46 21.57
CA GLN A 82 4.96 1.56 22.09
C GLN A 82 4.70 2.84 22.91
N PRO A 83 5.62 3.29 23.78
CA PRO A 83 5.51 4.59 24.44
C PRO A 83 5.37 5.77 23.46
N LEU A 84 6.27 5.89 22.48
CA LEU A 84 6.22 6.99 21.52
C LEU A 84 4.99 6.93 20.63
N ARG A 85 4.60 5.72 20.20
CA ARG A 85 3.36 5.48 19.45
C ARG A 85 2.13 5.96 20.23
N ALA A 86 2.05 5.68 21.53
CA ALA A 86 0.93 6.12 22.38
C ALA A 86 0.84 7.64 22.50
N ILE A 87 2.00 8.32 22.63
CA ILE A 87 2.07 9.79 22.65
C ILE A 87 1.53 10.36 21.34
N ILE A 88 2.04 9.86 20.21
CA ILE A 88 1.61 10.31 18.88
C ILE A 88 0.11 10.03 18.65
N GLU A 89 -0.38 8.87 19.11
CA GLU A 89 -1.80 8.53 19.00
C GLU A 89 -2.70 9.51 19.74
N ALA A 90 -2.32 9.89 20.97
CA ALA A 90 -3.06 10.85 21.77
C ALA A 90 -3.07 12.25 21.14
N GLU A 91 -1.90 12.74 20.70
CA GLU A 91 -1.81 14.05 20.03
C GLU A 91 -2.67 14.11 18.77
N LEU A 92 -2.65 13.06 17.94
CA LEU A 92 -3.47 12.99 16.73
C LEU A 92 -4.97 12.91 17.08
N ALA A 93 -5.34 12.25 18.17
CA ALA A 93 -6.72 12.21 18.64
C ALA A 93 -7.21 13.60 19.08
N ASP A 94 -6.38 14.34 19.81
CA ASP A 94 -6.68 15.71 20.22
C ASP A 94 -6.78 16.65 19.02
N GLU A 95 -5.86 16.55 18.05
CA GLU A 95 -5.89 17.32 16.81
C GLU A 95 -7.16 17.04 16.00
N LEU A 96 -7.55 15.76 15.90
CA LEU A 96 -8.77 15.35 15.21
C LEU A 96 -10.01 15.94 15.86
N LYS A 97 -10.06 15.96 17.19
CA LYS A 97 -11.18 16.54 17.92
C LYS A 97 -11.33 18.03 17.61
N VAL A 98 -10.23 18.78 17.62
CA VAL A 98 -10.25 20.22 17.25
C VAL A 98 -10.83 20.42 15.85
N TYR A 99 -10.43 19.61 14.87
CA TYR A 99 -10.97 19.72 13.51
C TYR A 99 -12.43 19.28 13.40
N GLU A 100 -12.86 18.31 14.20
CA GLU A 100 -14.26 17.86 14.26
C GLU A 100 -15.15 18.95 14.85
N ASP A 101 -14.74 19.55 15.96
CA ASP A 101 -15.45 20.66 16.61
C ASP A 101 -15.58 21.85 15.64
N LEU A 102 -14.50 22.25 14.97
CA LEU A 102 -14.51 23.33 13.95
C LEU A 102 -15.44 23.01 12.76
N ALA A 103 -15.50 21.75 12.33
CA ALA A 103 -16.35 21.37 11.21
C ALA A 103 -17.83 21.26 11.63
N GLU A 104 -18.10 20.86 12.88
CA GLU A 104 -19.43 20.85 13.48
C GLU A 104 -20.02 22.26 13.58
N GLU A 105 -19.22 23.25 13.99
CA GLU A 105 -19.63 24.67 13.98
C GLU A 105 -20.07 25.15 12.58
N GLN A 106 -19.46 24.60 11.54
CA GLN A 106 -19.79 24.88 10.14
C GLN A 106 -20.89 23.94 9.58
N GLY A 107 -21.38 23.00 10.38
CA GLY A 107 -22.49 22.10 10.03
C GLY A 107 -22.14 20.99 9.04
N PHE A 108 -20.89 20.51 9.01
CA PHE A 108 -20.48 19.43 8.10
C PHE A 108 -19.47 18.46 8.70
N ASN A 109 -19.42 17.24 8.16
CA ASN A 109 -18.42 16.23 8.48
C ASN A 109 -17.24 16.32 7.48
N PRO A 110 -16.02 16.64 7.93
CA PRO A 110 -14.86 16.82 7.06
C PRO A 110 -14.38 15.51 6.43
N GLY A 111 -14.73 14.38 7.04
CA GLY A 111 -14.51 13.03 6.52
C GLY A 111 -15.50 12.63 5.42
N SER A 112 -16.60 13.35 5.21
CA SER A 112 -17.62 13.02 4.20
C SER A 112 -17.38 13.78 2.89
N PRO A 113 -16.96 13.10 1.80
CA PRO A 113 -16.76 13.75 0.49
C PRO A 113 -18.02 14.49 0.00
N LYS A 114 -19.20 13.94 0.29
CA LYS A 114 -20.48 14.53 -0.13
C LYS A 114 -20.78 15.84 0.60
N GLN A 115 -20.57 15.88 1.91
CA GLN A 115 -20.86 17.09 2.70
C GLN A 115 -19.82 18.18 2.41
N VAL A 116 -18.53 17.82 2.30
CA VAL A 116 -17.49 18.78 1.88
C VAL A 116 -17.80 19.37 0.50
N ALA A 117 -18.22 18.53 -0.47
CA ALA A 117 -18.60 19.01 -1.79
C ALA A 117 -19.82 19.95 -1.74
N PHE A 118 -20.83 19.60 -0.94
CA PHE A 118 -22.03 20.41 -0.77
C PHE A 118 -21.69 21.79 -0.19
N MET A 119 -20.88 21.84 0.86
CA MET A 119 -20.50 23.10 1.49
C MET A 119 -19.70 24.00 0.55
N LEU A 120 -18.70 23.45 -0.14
CA LEU A 120 -17.92 24.20 -1.14
C LEU A 120 -18.80 24.71 -2.28
N ALA A 121 -19.72 23.88 -2.79
CA ALA A 121 -20.63 24.29 -3.85
C ALA A 121 -21.64 25.36 -3.39
N LYS A 122 -22.11 25.28 -2.14
CA LYS A 122 -22.98 26.28 -1.51
C LYS A 122 -22.31 27.66 -1.48
N ASP A 123 -21.00 27.69 -1.25
CA ASP A 123 -20.19 28.91 -1.24
C ASP A 123 -19.70 29.33 -2.64
N GLY A 124 -20.22 28.70 -3.70
CA GLY A 124 -19.93 29.05 -5.10
C GLY A 124 -18.62 28.48 -5.65
N VAL A 125 -17.96 27.56 -4.93
CA VAL A 125 -16.73 26.93 -5.41
C VAL A 125 -17.06 25.86 -6.46
N PHE A 126 -16.47 26.00 -7.65
CA PHE A 126 -16.59 24.99 -8.69
C PHE A 126 -15.81 23.73 -8.36
N LEU A 127 -16.46 22.57 -8.48
CA LEU A 127 -15.84 21.25 -8.31
C LEU A 127 -16.08 20.39 -9.56
N PRO A 128 -15.04 19.72 -10.09
CA PRO A 128 -15.22 18.78 -11.19
C PRO A 128 -15.95 17.52 -10.71
N MET A 129 -16.62 16.83 -11.63
CA MET A 129 -17.24 15.54 -11.36
C MET A 129 -16.19 14.41 -11.26
N THR A 130 -16.49 13.39 -10.47
CA THR A 130 -15.71 12.14 -10.44
C THR A 130 -15.71 11.44 -11.80
N LYS A 131 -14.73 10.55 -12.06
CA LYS A 131 -14.65 9.78 -13.32
C LYS A 131 -15.93 9.00 -13.63
N LYS A 132 -16.59 8.47 -12.59
CA LYS A 132 -17.89 7.77 -12.69
C LYS A 132 -19.09 8.72 -12.79
N ARG A 133 -18.88 10.04 -12.70
CA ARG A 133 -19.89 11.11 -12.74
C ARG A 133 -21.06 10.96 -11.76
N LYS A 134 -20.82 10.32 -10.60
CA LYS A 134 -21.85 10.12 -9.56
C LYS A 134 -21.81 11.16 -8.44
N SER A 135 -20.71 11.88 -8.32
CA SER A 135 -20.49 12.88 -7.28
C SER A 135 -19.43 13.89 -7.72
N LEU A 136 -19.43 15.05 -7.07
CA LEU A 136 -18.34 16.02 -7.15
C LEU A 136 -17.06 15.43 -6.54
N ARG A 137 -15.92 15.88 -7.06
CA ARG A 137 -14.61 15.38 -6.68
C ARG A 137 -14.04 16.25 -5.56
N THR A 138 -13.75 15.60 -4.43
CA THR A 138 -13.11 16.23 -3.27
C THR A 138 -11.87 15.44 -2.87
N ASP A 139 -11.14 14.89 -3.84
CA ASP A 139 -9.84 14.25 -3.58
C ASP A 139 -8.79 15.31 -3.23
N GLU A 140 -7.67 14.84 -2.68
CA GLU A 140 -6.58 15.71 -2.24
C GLU A 140 -6.07 16.62 -3.37
N ALA A 141 -5.86 16.07 -4.57
CA ALA A 141 -5.38 16.82 -5.72
C ALA A 141 -6.34 17.93 -6.17
N THR A 142 -7.65 17.76 -5.96
CA THR A 142 -8.66 18.78 -6.26
C THR A 142 -8.72 19.83 -5.17
N LEU A 143 -8.84 19.42 -3.91
CA LEU A 143 -8.98 20.34 -2.78
C LEU A 143 -7.75 21.23 -2.59
N ARG A 144 -6.54 20.74 -2.88
CA ARG A 144 -5.30 21.54 -2.79
C ARG A 144 -5.27 22.73 -3.75
N LYS A 145 -6.09 22.74 -4.80
CA LYS A 145 -6.19 23.86 -5.77
C LYS A 145 -7.20 24.92 -5.33
N ILE A 146 -7.86 24.73 -4.20
CA ILE A 146 -8.97 25.56 -3.74
C ILE A 146 -8.51 26.29 -2.48
N THR A 147 -8.41 27.61 -2.57
CA THR A 147 -8.12 28.48 -1.42
C THR A 147 -9.42 28.77 -0.66
N HIS A 148 -9.95 27.77 0.04
CA HIS A 148 -11.19 27.89 0.82
C HIS A 148 -11.02 27.25 2.21
N PRO A 149 -11.49 27.88 3.31
CA PRO A 149 -11.34 27.34 4.67
C PRO A 149 -11.86 25.91 4.82
N ILE A 150 -13.02 25.60 4.22
CA ILE A 150 -13.59 24.24 4.23
C ILE A 150 -12.70 23.22 3.51
N ALA A 151 -12.06 23.62 2.41
CA ALA A 151 -11.14 22.73 1.68
C ALA A 151 -9.88 22.47 2.50
N VAL A 152 -9.33 23.51 3.13
CA VAL A 152 -8.18 23.39 4.04
C VAL A 152 -8.53 22.48 5.21
N LEU A 153 -9.59 22.77 5.96
CA LEU A 153 -10.04 21.99 7.11
C LEU A 153 -10.27 20.51 6.74
N ALA A 154 -10.93 20.24 5.62
CA ALA A 154 -11.14 18.87 5.15
C ALA A 154 -9.82 18.15 4.81
N LEU A 155 -8.86 18.84 4.21
CA LEU A 155 -7.53 18.29 3.91
C LEU A 155 -6.76 17.96 5.17
N THR A 156 -6.67 18.89 6.12
CA THR A 156 -5.93 18.70 7.38
C THR A 156 -6.55 17.58 8.20
N TYR A 157 -7.88 17.59 8.37
CA TYR A 157 -8.60 16.53 9.08
C TYR A 157 -8.34 15.16 8.46
N ARG A 158 -8.48 15.01 7.13
CA ARG A 158 -8.28 13.72 6.46
C ARG A 158 -6.85 13.24 6.54
N HIS A 159 -5.88 14.17 6.51
CA HIS A 159 -4.47 13.85 6.72
C HIS A 159 -4.25 13.28 8.11
N SER A 160 -4.60 14.03 9.18
CA SER A 160 -4.44 13.58 10.57
C SER A 160 -5.24 12.30 10.84
N LYS A 161 -6.43 12.16 10.25
CA LYS A 161 -7.25 10.95 10.37
C LYS A 161 -6.57 9.74 9.77
N LYS A 162 -5.89 9.91 8.62
CA LYS A 162 -5.12 8.85 7.99
C LYS A 162 -3.92 8.47 8.85
N LEU A 163 -3.17 9.45 9.37
CA LEU A 163 -2.09 9.23 10.35
C LEU A 163 -2.57 8.39 11.53
N TYR A 164 -3.64 8.86 12.18
CA TYR A 164 -4.23 8.22 13.35
C TYR A 164 -4.74 6.81 13.05
N SER A 165 -5.70 6.68 12.13
CA SER A 165 -6.47 5.44 11.95
C SER A 165 -5.78 4.39 11.08
N THR A 166 -4.93 4.81 10.14
CA THR A 166 -4.30 3.89 9.17
C THR A 166 -2.90 3.47 9.60
N TYR A 167 -2.14 4.36 10.24
CA TYR A 167 -0.72 4.11 10.51
C TYR A 167 -0.42 3.90 11.99
N ILE A 168 -1.01 4.67 12.90
CA ILE A 168 -0.66 4.64 14.32
C ILE A 168 -1.53 3.66 15.11
N ARG A 169 -2.85 3.87 15.12
CA ARG A 169 -3.79 3.05 15.91
C ARG A 169 -3.75 1.55 15.59
N PRO A 170 -3.54 1.10 14.33
CA PRO A 170 -3.41 -0.33 14.05
C PRO A 170 -2.19 -1.01 14.68
N LEU A 171 -1.22 -0.24 15.19
CA LEU A 171 -0.03 -0.76 15.87
C LEU A 171 -0.17 -0.81 17.39
N THR A 172 -1.34 -0.49 17.94
CA THR A 172 -1.57 -0.51 19.38
C THR A 172 -1.43 -1.92 19.95
N GLY A 173 -0.45 -2.12 20.84
CA GLY A 173 -0.14 -3.43 21.43
C GLY A 173 0.76 -4.33 20.59
N GLU A 174 1.07 -3.95 19.35
CA GLU A 174 1.95 -4.71 18.46
C GLU A 174 3.44 -4.48 18.81
N ASN A 175 4.13 -5.51 19.31
CA ASN A 175 5.58 -5.37 19.57
C ASN A 175 6.37 -5.06 18.27
N ARG A 176 5.88 -5.56 17.14
CA ARG A 176 6.50 -5.38 15.82
C ARG A 176 5.44 -5.10 14.76
N CYS A 177 5.77 -4.22 13.83
CA CYS A 177 4.99 -3.97 12.64
C CYS A 177 5.35 -4.99 11.56
N HIS A 178 4.40 -5.88 11.26
CA HIS A 178 4.53 -6.89 10.22
C HIS A 178 3.76 -6.48 8.96
N THR A 179 4.40 -6.57 7.80
CA THR A 179 3.76 -6.29 6.52
C THR A 179 3.66 -7.54 5.68
N ASN A 180 2.64 -7.59 4.82
CA ASN A 180 2.54 -8.58 3.77
C ASN A 180 3.00 -7.93 2.46
N PHE A 181 4.08 -8.45 1.87
CA PHE A 181 4.51 -8.03 0.55
C PHE A 181 3.72 -8.78 -0.55
N HIS A 182 3.36 -8.07 -1.61
CA HIS A 182 2.70 -8.62 -2.78
C HIS A 182 3.51 -8.25 -4.04
N MET A 183 3.64 -9.20 -4.97
CA MET A 183 4.44 -9.05 -6.20
C MET A 183 3.56 -8.97 -7.45
N ASP A 184 2.24 -8.84 -7.30
CA ASP A 184 1.24 -8.87 -8.36
C ASP A 184 0.94 -7.48 -8.97
N ALA A 185 1.73 -6.45 -8.62
CA ALA A 185 1.52 -5.13 -9.19
C ALA A 185 1.89 -5.12 -10.68
N ILE A 186 1.00 -4.58 -11.50
CA ILE A 186 1.16 -4.46 -12.97
C ILE A 186 2.48 -3.76 -13.35
N THR A 187 2.98 -2.86 -12.50
CA THR A 187 4.21 -2.11 -12.75
C THR A 187 5.50 -2.87 -12.38
N GLY A 188 5.40 -4.13 -11.93
CA GLY A 188 6.54 -4.92 -11.44
C GLY A 188 7.09 -4.46 -10.08
N ARG A 189 6.43 -3.51 -9.39
CA ARG A 189 6.84 -3.05 -8.07
C ARG A 189 6.26 -3.97 -6.99
N VAL A 190 7.06 -4.30 -5.98
CA VAL A 190 6.51 -4.92 -4.76
C VAL A 190 5.56 -3.93 -4.09
N SER A 191 4.39 -4.38 -3.68
CA SER A 191 3.45 -3.60 -2.86
C SER A 191 3.35 -4.19 -1.45
N SER A 192 2.78 -3.43 -0.50
CA SER A 192 2.70 -3.85 0.90
C SER A 192 1.31 -3.62 1.51
N ALA A 193 0.85 -4.58 2.32
CA ALA A 193 -0.46 -4.57 2.99
C ALA A 193 -0.38 -5.10 4.43
N ARG A 194 -1.50 -5.16 5.16
CA ARG A 194 -1.61 -5.46 6.61
C ARG A 194 -0.99 -4.39 7.53
N HIS A 195 0.13 -3.80 7.13
CA HIS A 195 0.59 -2.45 7.45
C HIS A 195 1.39 -1.96 6.24
N ASN A 196 0.89 -0.96 5.50
CA ASN A 196 1.55 -0.51 4.28
C ASN A 196 2.75 0.37 4.62
N LEU A 197 3.93 -0.26 4.79
CA LEU A 197 5.17 0.39 5.18
C LEU A 197 5.66 1.39 4.13
N GLN A 198 5.39 1.13 2.85
CA GLN A 198 5.82 2.00 1.74
C GLN A 198 5.14 3.38 1.81
N ASN A 199 3.90 3.41 2.30
CA ASN A 199 3.11 4.62 2.37
C ASN A 199 3.19 5.36 3.72
N ILE A 200 4.02 4.91 4.67
CA ILE A 200 4.19 5.63 5.94
C ILE A 200 4.94 6.94 5.68
N PRO A 201 4.35 8.11 6.02
CA PRO A 201 5.00 9.40 5.81
C PRO A 201 6.36 9.48 6.52
N LYS A 202 7.33 10.17 5.90
CA LYS A 202 8.65 10.44 6.50
C LYS A 202 8.51 11.27 7.79
N GLY A 203 9.57 11.31 8.61
CA GLY A 203 9.61 12.11 9.84
C GLY A 203 9.02 11.41 11.06
N ARG A 204 8.24 12.15 11.86
CA ARG A 204 7.75 11.71 13.19
C ARG A 204 6.95 10.40 13.17
N MET A 205 6.26 10.07 12.08
CA MET A 205 5.54 8.79 12.00
C MET A 205 6.49 7.59 11.92
N ARG A 206 7.66 7.75 11.29
CA ARG A 206 8.66 6.67 11.20
C ARG A 206 9.53 6.55 12.45
N SER A 207 9.57 7.57 13.33
CA SER A 207 10.38 7.51 14.54
C SER A 207 9.86 6.51 15.59
N ILE A 208 8.63 6.00 15.42
CA ILE A 208 8.12 4.89 16.24
C ILE A 208 8.82 3.57 15.93
N PHE A 209 9.54 3.47 14.81
CA PHE A 209 10.25 2.25 14.46
C PHE A 209 11.64 2.26 15.05
N LEU A 210 12.00 1.16 15.72
CA LEU A 210 13.28 1.00 16.39
C LEU A 210 14.11 -0.09 15.71
N PRO A 211 15.45 0.10 15.63
CA PRO A 211 16.33 -0.99 15.24
C PRO A 211 16.36 -2.08 16.32
N ASP A 212 16.72 -3.30 15.91
CA ASP A 212 16.89 -4.42 16.85
C ASP A 212 18.20 -4.33 17.65
N ASN A 213 19.33 -4.08 16.97
CA ASN A 213 20.67 -4.07 17.57
C ASN A 213 21.55 -2.89 17.14
N SER A 214 21.49 -2.51 15.87
CA SER A 214 22.34 -1.47 15.25
C SER A 214 21.48 -0.45 14.54
N PRO A 215 21.94 0.80 14.36
CA PRO A 215 21.17 1.83 13.68
C PRO A 215 20.61 1.35 12.33
N PHE A 216 19.45 1.88 11.94
CA PHE A 216 18.97 1.64 10.59
C PHE A 216 19.98 2.15 9.57
N THR A 217 20.25 1.35 8.55
CA THR A 217 20.94 1.77 7.34
C THR A 217 19.90 1.95 6.26
N ASP A 218 19.88 3.14 5.67
CA ASP A 218 19.02 3.45 4.52
C ASP A 218 19.87 3.47 3.25
N LEU A 219 19.34 2.89 2.18
CA LEU A 219 19.94 2.90 0.85
C LEU A 219 18.85 3.25 -0.14
N ASP A 220 18.87 4.49 -0.61
CA ASP A 220 17.91 5.01 -1.58
C ASP A 220 18.62 5.19 -2.92
N PHE A 221 18.12 4.52 -3.97
CA PHE A 221 18.64 4.70 -5.31
C PHE A 221 18.11 6.01 -5.89
N SER A 222 18.96 7.04 -5.85
CA SER A 222 18.62 8.39 -6.29
C SER A 222 18.13 8.39 -7.74
N GLN A 223 16.83 8.61 -7.92
CA GLN A 223 16.19 8.83 -9.22
C GLN A 223 16.41 7.68 -10.22
N ILE A 224 16.42 6.42 -9.74
CA ILE A 224 16.70 5.24 -10.58
C ILE A 224 15.81 5.15 -11.83
N GLU A 225 14.56 5.63 -11.74
CA GLU A 225 13.61 5.60 -12.86
C GLU A 225 13.99 6.62 -13.94
N LEU A 226 14.45 7.81 -13.56
CA LEU A 226 14.92 8.82 -14.51
C LEU A 226 16.25 8.42 -15.13
N ARG A 227 17.16 7.81 -14.35
CA ARG A 227 18.42 7.27 -14.86
C ARG A 227 18.18 6.13 -15.86
N THR A 228 17.26 5.23 -15.54
CA THR A 228 16.84 4.15 -16.45
C THR A 228 16.21 4.72 -17.72
N LEU A 229 15.36 5.75 -17.60
CA LEU A 229 14.76 6.41 -18.77
C LEU A 229 15.81 7.09 -19.65
N ALA A 230 16.79 7.80 -19.07
CA ALA A 230 17.89 8.41 -19.82
C ALA A 230 18.65 7.39 -20.65
N TYR A 231 18.95 6.24 -20.04
CA TYR A 231 19.63 5.14 -20.70
C TYR A 231 18.79 4.50 -21.80
N ILE A 232 17.51 4.20 -21.55
CA ILE A 232 16.63 3.61 -22.57
C ILE A 232 16.40 4.57 -23.74
N ALA A 233 16.22 5.86 -23.45
CA ALA A 233 16.01 6.89 -24.47
C ALA A 233 17.30 7.26 -25.23
N GLN A 234 18.47 6.84 -24.74
CA GLN A 234 19.79 7.25 -25.23
C GLN A 234 19.90 8.78 -25.32
N ASP A 235 19.38 9.49 -24.31
CA ASP A 235 19.39 10.95 -24.27
C ASP A 235 20.72 11.42 -23.67
N ASP A 236 21.61 11.93 -24.52
CA ASP A 236 22.95 12.38 -24.13
C ASP A 236 22.93 13.52 -23.09
N ALA A 237 21.92 14.39 -23.14
CA ALA A 237 21.82 15.52 -22.21
C ALA A 237 21.42 15.03 -20.82
N MET A 238 20.43 14.14 -20.71
CA MET A 238 20.04 13.52 -19.46
C MET A 238 21.14 12.63 -18.89
N GLN A 239 21.83 11.85 -19.73
CA GLN A 239 22.96 11.03 -19.30
C GLN A 239 24.11 11.90 -18.75
N ALA A 240 24.48 12.97 -19.44
CA ALA A 240 25.51 13.90 -18.98
C ALA A 240 25.14 14.56 -17.64
N ILE A 241 23.86 14.93 -17.43
CA ILE A 241 23.37 15.44 -16.14
C ILE A 241 23.62 14.40 -15.04
N PHE A 242 23.19 13.15 -15.24
CA PHE A 242 23.31 12.11 -14.23
C PHE A 242 24.73 11.64 -13.93
N ASP A 243 25.64 11.72 -14.91
CA ASP A 243 27.07 11.47 -14.75
C ASP A 243 27.76 12.60 -13.97
N SER A 244 27.29 13.83 -14.14
CA SER A 244 27.80 15.00 -13.41
C SER A 244 27.27 15.07 -11.97
N GLU A 245 26.00 14.68 -11.74
CA GLU A 245 25.38 14.65 -10.40
C GLU A 245 26.00 13.60 -9.47
N GLY A 246 26.58 12.53 -10.03
CA GLY A 246 27.37 11.55 -9.27
C GLY A 246 28.60 12.14 -8.56
N ARG A 247 28.95 13.42 -8.82
CA ARG A 247 30.02 14.15 -8.14
C ARG A 247 29.55 15.08 -7.01
N TYR A 248 28.24 15.30 -6.84
CA TYR A 248 27.71 16.36 -5.95
C TYR A 248 26.57 15.94 -5.01
N SER A 249 26.26 14.65 -4.84
CA SER A 249 25.18 14.20 -3.93
C SER A 249 25.69 13.41 -2.72
N SER A 250 26.65 13.98 -1.98
CA SER A 250 26.93 13.62 -0.59
C SER A 250 26.68 14.86 0.28
N GLY A 251 25.44 15.03 0.73
CA GLY A 251 24.99 16.08 1.63
C GLY A 251 23.84 15.59 2.48
#